data_AF-A0A0R1MUX9-F1
#
_entry.id   AF-A0A0R1MUX9-F1
#
_cell.length_a   1.000
_cell.length_b   1.000
_cell.length_c   1.000
_cell.angle_alpha   90.00
_cell.angle_beta   90.00
_cell.angle_gamma   90.00
#
_symmetry.space_group_name_H-M   'P 1'
#
loop_
_entity.id
_entity.type
_entity.pdbx_description
1 polymer ?
#
loop_
_entity_poly.entity_id
_entity_poly.type
_entity_poly.pdbx_seq_one_letter_code
_entity_poly.pdbx_strand_id
1 'polypeptide(L)'
;MGKATVDMLAMAQQVEMIGLYASVAFFFVVYYRYRQRFLQLNHQEVITDSKQFTDQAAAFNQVAKINWWWFAAYLVVRTILFVLGTFLNNMQVTADNAMMMALIGYAYMVLSLVYPIVFLVFVWRKSLKIYRATKAL
;
A
#
# COMPACT_ATOMS: atom_id res chain seq x y z
N MET A 1 -8.66 -8.40 -30.76
CA MET A 1 -9.03 -7.79 -29.46
C MET A 1 -10.03 -6.67 -29.74
N GLY A 2 -11.21 -6.68 -29.12
CA GLY A 2 -12.17 -5.59 -29.31
C GLY A 2 -11.64 -4.29 -28.70
N LYS A 3 -11.94 -3.14 -29.31
CA LYS A 3 -11.50 -1.80 -28.85
C LYS A 3 -11.72 -1.60 -27.34
N ALA A 4 -12.87 -2.05 -26.84
CA ALA A 4 -13.23 -1.99 -25.42
C ALA A 4 -12.24 -2.71 -24.48
N THR A 5 -11.66 -3.85 -24.88
CA THR A 5 -10.72 -4.60 -24.03
C THR A 5 -9.36 -3.91 -23.94
N VAL A 6 -8.92 -3.30 -25.04
CA VAL A 6 -7.67 -2.51 -25.08
C VAL A 6 -7.83 -1.24 -24.24
N ASP A 7 -8.96 -0.54 -24.39
CA ASP A 7 -9.28 0.65 -23.60
C ASP A 7 -9.37 0.33 -22.10
N MET A 8 -9.97 -0.81 -21.72
CA MET A 8 -10.04 -1.26 -20.32
C MET A 8 -8.66 -1.57 -19.72
N LEU A 9 -7.76 -2.24 -20.46
CA LEU A 9 -6.40 -2.53 -19.96
C LEU A 9 -5.56 -1.26 -19.80
N ALA A 10 -5.68 -0.31 -20.73
CA ALA A 10 -5.04 0.99 -20.64
C ALA A 10 -5.55 1.79 -19.42
N MET A 11 -6.87 1.80 -19.19
CA MET A 11 -7.46 2.40 -17.99
C MET A 11 -6.97 1.71 -16.70
N ALA A 12 -6.91 0.37 -16.68
CA ALA A 12 -6.42 -0.38 -15.53
C ALA A 12 -4.96 -0.03 -15.19
N GLN A 13 -4.07 0.10 -16.19
CA GLN A 13 -2.69 0.54 -15.99
C GLN A 13 -2.60 1.97 -15.42
N GLN A 14 -3.42 2.90 -15.90
CA GLN A 14 -3.45 4.26 -15.34
C GLN A 14 -3.91 4.24 -13.87
N VAL A 15 -4.97 3.48 -13.56
CA VAL A 15 -5.46 3.28 -12.20
C VAL A 15 -4.38 2.64 -11.31
N GLU A 16 -3.59 1.71 -11.83
CA GLU A 16 -2.46 1.15 -11.10
C GLU A 16 -1.38 2.19 -10.79
N MET A 17 -1.00 3.02 -11.74
CA MET A 17 -0.01 4.07 -11.47
C MET A 17 -0.53 5.05 -10.41
N ILE A 18 -1.77 5.55 -10.57
CA ILE A 18 -2.38 6.48 -9.61
C ILE A 18 -2.48 5.84 -8.22
N GLY A 19 -2.96 4.60 -8.14
CA GLY A 19 -3.09 3.87 -6.88
C GLY A 19 -1.73 3.62 -6.21
N LEU A 20 -0.66 3.43 -6.99
CA LEU A 20 0.69 3.27 -6.46
C LEU A 20 1.16 4.58 -5.83
N TYR A 21 1.14 5.68 -6.58
CA TYR A 21 1.58 6.98 -6.09
C TYR A 21 0.78 7.44 -4.87
N ALA A 22 -0.55 7.28 -4.90
CA ALA A 22 -1.42 7.63 -3.77
C ALA A 22 -1.10 6.80 -2.52
N SER A 23 -0.88 5.49 -2.67
CA SER A 23 -0.55 4.60 -1.55
C SER A 23 0.82 4.90 -0.94
N VAL A 24 1.82 5.18 -1.80
CA VAL A 24 3.17 5.56 -1.37
C VAL A 24 3.12 6.89 -0.63
N ALA A 25 2.50 7.92 -1.22
CA ALA A 25 2.35 9.23 -0.58
C ALA A 25 1.63 9.12 0.77
N PHE A 26 0.53 8.36 0.82
CA PHE A 26 -0.20 8.12 2.06
C PHE A 26 0.67 7.44 3.13
N PHE A 27 1.40 6.39 2.77
CA PHE A 27 2.31 5.72 3.69
C PHE A 27 3.36 6.68 4.28
N PHE A 28 3.99 7.51 3.44
CA PHE A 28 4.97 8.49 3.90
C PHE A 28 4.37 9.59 4.76
N VAL A 29 3.19 10.13 4.39
CA VAL A 29 2.49 11.14 5.20
C VAL A 29 2.14 10.57 6.58
N VAL A 30 1.59 9.35 6.61
CA VAL A 30 1.25 8.66 7.84
C VAL A 30 2.50 8.44 8.68
N TYR A 31 3.57 7.89 8.10
CA TYR A 31 4.84 7.66 8.78
C TYR A 31 5.46 8.95 9.34
N TYR A 32 5.48 10.02 8.54
CA TYR A 32 6.01 11.32 8.95
C TYR A 32 5.23 11.90 10.14
N ARG A 33 3.90 11.91 10.05
CA ARG A 33 3.04 12.34 11.18
C ARG A 33 3.27 11.48 12.41
N TYR A 34 3.46 10.18 12.22
CA TYR A 34 3.73 9.23 13.28
C TYR A 34 5.04 9.56 14.01
N ARG A 35 6.12 9.79 13.24
CA ARG A 35 7.43 10.16 13.77
C ARG A 35 7.40 11.50 14.49
N GLN A 36 6.75 12.51 13.93
CA GLN A 36 6.63 13.83 14.57
C GLN A 36 5.94 13.75 15.93
N ARG A 37 4.85 12.99 16.03
CA ARG A 37 4.13 12.80 17.30
C ARG A 37 4.97 12.08 18.35
N PHE A 38 5.72 11.06 17.95
CA PHE A 38 6.66 10.36 18.84
C PHE A 38 7.76 11.31 19.35
N LEU A 39 8.32 12.16 18.49
CA LEU A 39 9.31 13.16 18.91
C LEU A 39 8.69 14.22 19.84
N GLN A 40 7.46 14.66 19.59
CA GLN A 40 6.76 15.60 20.47
C GLN A 40 6.54 15.04 21.89
N LEU A 41 6.17 13.76 22.00
CA LEU A 41 6.04 13.07 23.30
C LEU A 41 7.38 12.94 24.03
N ASN A 42 8.50 12.96 23.32
CA ASN A 42 9.84 12.98 23.91
C ASN A 42 10.25 14.38 24.41
N HIS A 43 9.79 15.44 23.74
CA HIS A 43 10.13 16.83 24.08
C HIS A 43 9.23 17.43 25.17
N GLN A 44 8.00 16.95 25.30
CA GLN A 44 7.18 17.23 26.47
C GLN A 44 7.66 16.31 27.59
N GLU A 45 8.17 16.86 28.69
CA GLU A 45 8.76 16.18 29.87
C GLU A 45 7.79 15.23 30.64
N VAL A 46 6.89 14.53 29.94
CA VAL A 46 5.91 13.60 30.49
C VAL A 46 6.56 12.25 30.83
N ILE A 47 7.70 11.93 30.21
CA ILE A 47 8.43 10.69 30.50
C ILE A 47 9.57 11.00 31.48
N THR A 48 9.21 11.13 32.76
CA THR A 48 10.14 11.26 33.88
C THR A 48 10.98 9.99 34.12
N ASP A 49 10.66 8.88 33.45
CA ASP A 49 11.31 7.58 33.64
C ASP A 49 11.87 7.03 32.30
N SER A 50 13.19 7.04 32.14
CA SER A 50 13.86 6.68 30.88
C SER A 50 13.50 5.27 30.39
N LYS A 51 13.15 4.36 31.31
CA LYS A 51 12.75 3.00 30.99
C LYS A 51 11.45 2.94 30.17
N GLN A 52 10.43 3.72 30.55
CA GLN A 52 9.16 3.78 29.81
C GLN A 52 9.34 4.36 28.41
N PHE A 53 10.25 5.33 28.25
CA PHE A 53 10.60 5.86 26.93
C PHE A 53 11.27 4.80 26.05
N THR A 54 12.24 4.06 26.61
CA THR A 54 12.97 3.04 25.87
C THR A 54 12.05 1.93 25.37
N ASP A 55 11.08 1.51 26.20
CA ASP A 55 10.07 0.51 25.84
C ASP A 55 9.11 1.04 24.74
N GLN A 56 8.71 2.32 24.81
CA GLN A 56 7.89 2.95 23.77
C GLN A 56 8.64 3.11 22.45
N ALA A 57 9.92 3.49 22.50
CA ALA A 57 10.79 3.58 21.32
C ALA A 57 10.98 2.19 20.67
N ALA A 58 11.14 1.15 21.48
CA ALA A 58 11.22 -0.23 21.00
C ALA A 58 9.91 -0.68 20.33
N ALA A 59 8.76 -0.41 20.96
CA ALA A 59 7.45 -0.71 20.39
C ALA A 59 7.20 0.05 19.08
N PHE A 60 7.55 1.35 19.03
CA PHE A 60 7.49 2.17 17.83
C PHE A 60 8.35 1.56 16.71
N ASN A 61 9.62 1.25 17.00
CA ASN A 61 10.55 0.69 16.02
C ASN A 61 10.09 -0.68 15.53
N GLN A 62 9.53 -1.52 16.39
CA GLN A 62 8.99 -2.82 16.01
C GLN A 62 7.81 -2.66 15.04
N VAL A 63 6.86 -1.77 15.35
CA VAL A 63 5.71 -1.54 14.46
C VAL A 63 6.14 -0.86 13.16
N ALA A 64 7.06 0.10 13.21
CA ALA A 64 7.62 0.73 12.03
C ALA A 64 8.31 -0.29 11.11
N LYS A 65 9.14 -1.18 11.67
CA LYS A 65 9.80 -2.26 10.92
C LYS A 65 8.79 -3.17 10.24
N ILE A 66 7.76 -3.62 10.96
CA ILE A 66 6.69 -4.45 10.40
C ILE A 66 5.98 -3.70 9.25
N ASN A 67 5.62 -2.44 9.46
CA ASN A 67 4.97 -1.63 8.42
C ASN A 67 5.85 -1.47 7.16
N TRP A 68 7.17 -1.33 7.32
CA TRP A 68 8.12 -1.29 6.19
C TRP A 68 8.19 -2.60 5.43
N TRP A 69 8.18 -3.76 6.10
CA TRP A 69 8.11 -5.07 5.43
C TRP A 69 6.83 -5.23 4.62
N TRP A 70 5.69 -4.81 5.18
CA TRP A 70 4.41 -4.84 4.47
C TRP A 70 4.40 -3.87 3.28
N PHE A 71 5.00 -2.70 3.42
CA PHE A 71 5.18 -1.76 2.31
C PHE A 71 6.06 -2.35 1.20
N ALA A 72 7.17 -2.99 1.56
CA ALA A 72 8.02 -3.67 0.59
C ALA A 72 7.28 -4.80 -0.14
N ALA A 73 6.54 -5.65 0.60
CA ALA A 73 5.72 -6.71 0.02
C ALA A 73 4.63 -6.15 -0.92
N TYR A 74 3.99 -5.04 -0.53
CA TYR A 74 3.04 -4.33 -1.38
C TYR A 74 3.68 -3.86 -2.69
N LEU A 75 4.87 -3.24 -2.64
CA LEU A 75 5.59 -2.81 -3.84
C LEU A 75 5.94 -3.98 -4.75
N VAL A 76 6.36 -5.12 -4.20
CA VAL A 76 6.64 -6.34 -4.99
C VAL A 76 5.39 -6.80 -5.75
N VAL A 77 4.24 -6.90 -5.07
CA VAL A 77 2.98 -7.30 -5.72
C VAL A 77 2.58 -6.30 -6.80
N ARG A 78 2.76 -4.99 -6.56
CA ARG A 78 2.46 -3.96 -7.56
C ARG A 78 3.35 -4.06 -8.80
N THR A 79 4.64 -4.33 -8.62
CA THR A 79 5.56 -4.56 -9.75
C THR A 79 5.14 -5.79 -10.56
N ILE A 80 4.72 -6.88 -9.91
CA ILE A 80 4.23 -8.08 -10.59
C ILE A 80 2.97 -7.77 -11.40
N LEU A 81 2.01 -7.05 -10.81
CA LEU A 81 0.79 -6.64 -11.51
C LEU A 81 1.10 -5.74 -12.71
N PHE A 82 2.00 -4.77 -12.57
CA PHE A 82 2.42 -3.91 -13.68
C PHE A 82 3.04 -4.71 -14.84
N VAL A 83 3.91 -5.68 -14.51
CA VAL A 83 4.52 -6.58 -15.51
C VAL A 83 3.45 -7.43 -16.17
N LEU A 84 2.49 -7.95 -15.42
CA LEU A 84 1.36 -8.70 -15.95
C LEU A 84 0.51 -7.84 -16.89
N GLY A 85 0.15 -6.61 -16.51
CA GLY A 85 -0.58 -5.69 -17.37
C GLY A 85 0.17 -5.38 -18.67
N THR A 86 1.49 -5.20 -18.58
CA THR A 86 2.35 -4.99 -19.76
C THR A 86 2.38 -6.22 -20.66
N PHE A 87 2.47 -7.42 -20.10
CA PHE A 87 2.40 -8.67 -20.85
C PHE A 87 1.04 -8.83 -21.55
N LEU A 88 -0.06 -8.59 -20.84
CA LEU A 88 -1.43 -8.69 -21.38
C LEU A 88 -1.68 -7.70 -22.52
N ASN A 89 -1.14 -6.49 -22.43
CA ASN A 89 -1.26 -5.48 -23.49
C ASN A 89 -0.48 -5.84 -24.76
N ASN A 90 0.58 -6.64 -24.65
CA ASN A 90 1.42 -7.04 -25.77
C ASN A 90 1.05 -8.42 -26.34
N MET A 91 0.15 -9.18 -25.71
CA MET A 91 -0.30 -10.47 -26.23
C MET A 91 -1.22 -10.31 -27.42
N GLN A 92 -0.91 -11.02 -28.51
CA GLN A 92 -1.80 -11.12 -29.66
C GLN A 92 -3.01 -12.00 -29.31
N VAL A 93 -4.19 -11.39 -29.26
CA VAL A 93 -5.45 -12.08 -28.98
C VAL A 93 -5.99 -12.72 -30.25
N THR A 94 -6.03 -14.04 -30.28
CA THR A 94 -6.65 -14.87 -31.33
C THR A 94 -8.10 -15.19 -30.97
N ALA A 95 -8.87 -15.74 -31.91
CA ALA A 95 -10.25 -16.15 -31.64
C ALA A 95 -10.32 -17.21 -30.52
N ASP A 96 -9.34 -18.13 -30.48
CA ASP A 96 -9.32 -19.27 -29.57
C ASP A 96 -9.01 -18.88 -28.11
N ASN A 97 -8.32 -17.76 -27.90
CA ASN A 97 -7.95 -17.28 -26.55
C ASN A 97 -8.67 -16.00 -26.13
N ALA A 98 -9.57 -15.46 -26.97
CA ALA A 98 -10.24 -14.17 -26.72
C ALA A 98 -11.01 -14.14 -25.40
N MET A 99 -11.77 -15.20 -25.10
CA MET A 99 -12.56 -15.28 -23.86
C MET A 99 -11.67 -15.39 -22.62
N MET A 100 -10.61 -16.19 -22.69
CA MET A 100 -9.64 -16.35 -21.60
C MET A 100 -8.89 -15.04 -21.34
N MET A 101 -8.45 -14.35 -22.38
CA MET A 101 -7.77 -13.06 -22.27
C MET A 101 -8.68 -11.96 -21.70
N ALA A 102 -9.96 -11.96 -22.07
CA ALA A 102 -10.95 -11.06 -21.47
C ALA A 102 -11.12 -11.32 -19.96
N LEU A 103 -11.25 -12.59 -19.56
CA LEU A 103 -11.34 -13.00 -18.15
C LEU A 103 -10.10 -12.58 -17.34
N ILE A 104 -8.89 -12.82 -17.87
CA ILE A 104 -7.65 -12.42 -17.23
C ILE A 104 -7.56 -10.89 -17.11
N GLY A 105 -7.96 -10.15 -18.15
CA GLY A 105 -8.02 -8.68 -18.12
C GLY A 105 -8.98 -8.14 -17.05
N TYR A 106 -10.17 -8.74 -16.89
CA TYR A 106 -11.10 -8.39 -15.82
C TYR A 106 -10.54 -8.71 -14.43
N ALA A 107 -9.96 -9.89 -14.24
CA ALA A 107 -9.35 -10.28 -12.97
C ALA A 107 -8.21 -9.33 -12.58
N TYR A 108 -7.36 -8.98 -13.54
CA TYR A 108 -6.32 -7.96 -13.38
C TYR A 108 -6.92 -6.63 -12.91
N MET A 109 -7.93 -6.10 -13.60
CA MET A 109 -8.56 -4.82 -13.23
C MET A 109 -9.11 -4.83 -11.80
N VAL A 110 -9.76 -5.92 -11.38
CA VAL A 110 -10.27 -6.06 -10.01
C VAL A 110 -9.11 -6.06 -9.00
N LEU A 111 -8.04 -6.79 -9.26
CA LEU A 111 -6.86 -6.82 -8.39
C LEU A 111 -6.19 -5.45 -8.30
N SER A 112 -6.06 -4.75 -9.44
CA SER A 112 -5.49 -3.40 -9.54
C SER A 112 -6.21 -2.37 -8.65
N LEU A 113 -7.54 -2.52 -8.50
CA LEU A 113 -8.41 -1.66 -7.70
C LEU A 113 -8.46 -2.06 -6.22
N VAL A 114 -8.55 -3.36 -5.92
CA VAL A 114 -8.75 -3.87 -4.56
C VAL A 114 -7.48 -3.73 -3.71
N TYR A 115 -6.30 -4.02 -4.29
CA TYR A 115 -5.05 -4.02 -3.53
C TYR A 115 -4.68 -2.67 -2.88
N PRO A 116 -4.78 -1.53 -3.57
CA PRO A 116 -4.56 -0.22 -2.97
C PRO A 116 -5.48 0.04 -1.78
N ILE A 117 -6.76 -0.32 -1.88
CA ILE A 117 -7.74 -0.12 -0.80
C ILE A 117 -7.35 -0.96 0.42
N VAL A 118 -7.03 -2.24 0.22
CA VAL A 118 -6.59 -3.14 1.30
C VAL A 118 -5.32 -2.60 1.98
N PHE A 119 -4.36 -2.13 1.19
CA PHE A 119 -3.13 -1.53 1.71
C PHE A 119 -3.41 -0.27 2.55
N LEU A 120 -4.24 0.64 2.05
CA LEU A 120 -4.63 1.86 2.77
C LEU A 120 -5.32 1.54 4.09
N VAL A 121 -6.27 0.60 4.09
CA VAL A 121 -6.98 0.14 5.32
C VAL A 121 -6.00 -0.49 6.31
N PHE A 122 -5.03 -1.27 5.82
CA PHE A 122 -4.03 -1.91 6.67
C PHE A 122 -3.12 -0.88 7.35
N VAL A 123 -2.55 0.06 6.57
CA VAL A 123 -1.72 1.15 7.08
C VAL A 123 -2.51 1.99 8.08
N TRP A 124 -3.76 2.34 7.76
CA TRP A 124 -4.66 3.07 8.66
C TRP A 124 -4.89 2.36 9.99
N ARG A 125 -5.26 1.07 9.95
CA ARG A 125 -5.49 0.26 11.16
C ARG A 125 -4.26 0.16 12.04
N LYS A 126 -3.08 -0.03 11.46
CA LYS A 126 -1.82 -0.10 12.21
C LYS A 126 -1.50 1.24 12.84
N SER A 127 -1.59 2.33 12.08
CA SER A 127 -1.34 3.68 12.59
C SER A 127 -2.31 4.10 13.70
N LEU A 128 -3.58 3.69 13.62
CA LEU A 128 -4.56 3.90 14.69
C LEU A 128 -4.21 3.14 15.97
N LYS A 129 -3.71 1.89 15.87
CA LYS A 129 -3.30 1.11 17.06
C LYS A 129 -2.19 1.82 17.82
N ILE A 130 -1.18 2.30 17.11
CA ILE A 130 -0.08 3.01 17.76
C ILE A 130 -0.57 4.39 18.27
N TYR A 131 -1.41 5.11 17.50
CA TYR A 131 -2.03 6.38 17.97
C TYR A 131 -2.80 6.20 19.29
N ARG A 132 -3.57 5.12 19.43
CA ARG A 132 -4.25 4.81 20.70
C ARG A 132 -3.27 4.49 21.81
N ALA A 133 -2.23 3.70 21.53
CA ALA A 133 -1.18 3.38 22.51
C ALA A 133 -0.42 4.64 22.99
N THR A 134 -0.32 5.66 22.14
CA THR A 134 0.38 6.93 22.44
C THR A 134 -0.52 8.03 23.01
N LYS A 135 -1.84 7.83 23.09
CA LYS A 135 -2.80 8.79 23.66
C LYS A 135 -3.47 8.31 24.95
N ALA A 136 -3.30 7.03 25.29
CA ALA A 136 -3.77 6.43 26.53
C ALA A 136 -2.80 6.63 27.71
N LEU A 137 -1.71 7.37 27.45
CA LEU A 137 -0.74 7.90 28.41
C LEU A 137 -0.97 9.41 28.51
#